data_AF-A0AB73KWR9-F1
#
_entry.id   AF-A0AB73KWR9-F1
#
_cell.length_a   1.000
_cell.length_b   1.000
_cell.length_c   1.000
_cell.angle_alpha   90.00
_cell.angle_beta   90.00
_cell.angle_gamma   90.00
#
_symmetry.space_group_name_H-M   'P 1'
#
loop_
_entity.id
_entity.type
_entity.pdbx_description
1 polymer ?
#
loop_
_entity_poly.entity_id
_entity_poly.type
_entity_poly.pdbx_seq_one_letter_code
_entity_poly.pdbx_strand_id
1 'polypeptide(L)' 'MTSKIVPVIMAGGKGTRLWPLSRSAAPKQFLQILSE' A
#
# COMPACT_ATOMS: atom_id res chain seq x y z
N MET A 1 -31.33 14.09 1.60
CA MET A 1 -30.02 14.61 1.14
C MET A 1 -29.03 13.47 1.21
N THR A 2 -28.34 13.16 0.12
CA THR A 2 -27.29 12.13 0.11
C THR A 2 -25.99 12.76 0.58
N SER A 3 -25.43 12.24 1.67
CA SER A 3 -24.13 12.67 2.17
C SER A 3 -23.02 12.26 1.20
N LYS A 4 -22.11 13.17 0.87
CA LYS A 4 -20.97 12.89 -0.02
C LYS A 4 -19.97 12.00 0.70
N ILE A 5 -19.72 10.81 0.16
CA ILE A 5 -18.66 9.91 0.65
C ILE A 5 -17.33 10.37 0.05
N VAL A 6 -16.30 10.47 0.89
CA VAL A 6 -14.93 10.77 0.48
C VAL A 6 -14.04 9.59 0.90
N PRO A 7 -13.59 8.75 -0.05
CA PRO A 7 -12.68 7.66 0.29
C PRO A 7 -11.30 8.22 0.60
N VAL A 8 -10.67 7.71 1.66
CA VAL A 8 -9.29 8.01 2.03
C VAL A 8 -8.50 6.71 2.08
N ILE A 9 -7.40 6.65 1.34
CA ILE A 9 -6.52 5.48 1.31
C ILE A 9 -5.36 5.72 2.27
N MET A 10 -5.27 4.90 3.32
CA MET A 10 -4.13 4.93 4.23
C MET A 10 -2.98 4.08 3.63
N ALA A 11 -1.99 4.75 3.06
CA ALA A 11 -0.78 4.11 2.53
C ALA A 11 0.39 4.23 3.51
N GLY A 12 0.69 3.15 4.23
CA GLY A 12 1.79 3.10 5.19
C GLY A 12 2.10 1.68 5.66
N GLY A 13 3.04 1.59 6.60
CA GLY A 13 3.54 0.32 7.16
C GLY A 13 4.74 -0.25 6.40
N LYS A 14 5.76 -0.70 7.14
CA LYS A 14 7.08 -1.09 6.58
C LYS A 14 7.07 -2.37 5.72
N GLY A 15 6.00 -3.17 5.78
CA GLY A 15 5.89 -4.40 5.00
C GLY A 15 6.96 -5.44 5.32
N THR A 16 7.34 -5.59 6.60
CA THR A 16 8.48 -6.44 7.01
C THR A 16 8.35 -7.92 6.62
N ARG A 17 7.13 -8.44 6.49
CA ARG A 17 6.89 -9.81 6.00
C ARG A 17 7.23 -10.01 4.51
N LEU A 18 7.29 -8.94 3.74
CA LEU A 18 7.67 -8.94 2.32
C LEU A 18 9.18 -8.68 2.15
N TRP A 19 9.99 -8.89 3.17
CA TRP A 19 11.44 -8.85 3.02
C TRP A 19 11.87 -9.96 2.04
N PRO A 20 12.79 -9.70 1.08
CA PRO A 20 13.58 -8.48 0.92
C PRO A 20 12.93 -7.40 0.03
N LEU A 21 11.79 -7.68 -0.57
CA LEU A 21 11.10 -6.82 -1.54
C LEU A 21 10.67 -5.47 -0.94
N SER A 22 10.13 -5.46 0.28
CA SER A 22 9.75 -4.21 0.97
C SER A 22 10.91 -3.61 1.77
N ARG A 23 11.26 -2.36 1.45
CA ARG A 23 12.37 -1.58 2.03
C ARG A 23 11.99 -0.12 2.20
N SER A 24 12.81 0.65 2.90
CA SER A 24 12.63 2.11 2.98
C SER A 24 12.62 2.78 1.60
N ALA A 25 13.44 2.28 0.67
CA ALA A 25 13.51 2.76 -0.71
C ALA A 25 12.44 2.13 -1.64
N ALA A 26 11.78 1.05 -1.21
CA ALA A 26 10.76 0.33 -1.98
C ALA A 26 9.56 -0.05 -1.07
N PRO A 27 8.65 0.90 -0.79
CA PRO A 27 7.50 0.67 0.08
C PRO A 27 6.50 -0.35 -0.48
N LYS A 28 5.87 -1.13 0.40
CA LYS A 28 4.95 -2.22 0.01
C LYS A 28 3.82 -1.81 -0.95
N GLN A 29 3.31 -0.59 -0.82
CA GLN A 29 2.19 -0.12 -1.65
C GLN A 29 2.55 0.07 -3.13
N PHE A 30 3.84 0.06 -3.47
CA PHE A 30 4.34 0.22 -4.83
C PHE A 30 4.98 -1.05 -5.38
N LEU A 31 4.91 -2.17 -4.65
CA LEU A 31 5.45 -3.44 -5.11
C LEU A 31 4.45 -4.13 -6.06
N GLN A 32 4.94 -4.64 -7.19
CA GLN A 32 4.19 -5.53 -8.05
C GLN A 32 4.16 -6.94 -7.42
N ILE A 33 3.14 -7.18 -6.60
CA ILE A 33 2.97 -8.45 -5.84
C ILE A 33 2.02 -9.44 -6.51
N LEU A 34 1.27 -9.02 -7.50
CA LEU A 34 0.42 -9.88 -8.32
C LEU A 34 1.12 -10.10 -9.66
N SER A 35 1.15 -11.37 -10.11
CA SER A 35 1.45 -11.70 -11.51
C SER A 35 0.26 -11.24 -12.38
N GLU A 36 0.53 -10.86 -13.63
CA GLU A 36 -0.54 -10.73 -14.65
C GLU A 36 -1.29 -12.05 -14.86
#